data_AF-A0A8W8MNF8-F1
#
_entry.id   AF-A0A8W8MNF8-F1
#
_cell.length_a   1.000
_cell.length_b   1.000
_cell.length_c   1.000
_cell.angle_alpha   90.00
_cell.angle_beta   90.00
_cell.angle_gamma   90.00
#
_symmetry.space_group_name_H-M   'P 1'
#
loop_
_entity.id
_entity.type
_entity.pdbx_description
1 polymer ?
#
loop_
_entity_poly.entity_id
_entity_poly.type
_entity_poly.pdbx_seq_one_letter_code
_entity_poly.pdbx_strand_id
1 'polypeptide(L)'
;ADAEKYKENPDLFPSELPFPYWICQPYVRPNPYIEDKEKKTVKRPLEEKLQSPEFAGLSKNKVKKLLRNPMKKLGRNSEENYEKCVNCPNIRGRKCSYMMCKNCCKEKTFRETLDCKGHRIVLHTKNSSKAAFDQKKREMEEKKAENGPNKMTT
;
A
#
# COMPACT_ATOMS: atom_id res chain seq x y z
N ALA A 1 -49.28 21.80 -3.26
CA ALA A 1 -47.87 21.54 -2.86
C ALA A 1 -46.99 22.74 -3.26
N ASP A 2 -45.82 22.95 -2.65
CA ASP A 2 -44.94 24.09 -3.02
C ASP A 2 -44.52 24.05 -4.49
N ALA A 3 -44.42 22.85 -5.07
CA ALA A 3 -44.21 22.62 -6.50
C ALA A 3 -45.34 23.14 -7.41
N GLU A 4 -46.58 23.26 -6.92
CA GLU A 4 -47.70 23.81 -7.68
C GLU A 4 -47.73 25.34 -7.56
N LYS A 5 -47.45 25.86 -6.35
CA LYS A 5 -47.34 27.30 -6.10
C LYS A 5 -46.19 27.93 -6.89
N TYR A 6 -45.09 27.20 -7.08
CA TYR A 6 -43.98 27.62 -7.93
C TYR A 6 -44.36 27.75 -9.41
N LYS A 7 -45.29 26.92 -9.92
CA LYS A 7 -45.76 27.02 -11.31
C LYS A 7 -46.58 28.30 -11.54
N GLU A 8 -47.31 28.73 -10.52
CA GLU A 8 -48.15 29.93 -10.60
C GLU A 8 -47.35 31.20 -10.37
N ASN A 9 -46.38 31.19 -9.45
CA ASN A 9 -45.56 32.35 -9.11
C ASN A 9 -44.12 31.94 -8.75
N PRO A 10 -43.21 31.89 -9.75
CA PRO A 10 -41.81 31.50 -9.55
C PRO A 10 -41.00 32.44 -8.64
N ASP A 11 -41.32 33.74 -8.65
CA ASP A 11 -40.55 34.78 -7.94
C ASP A 11 -40.69 34.72 -6.40
N LEU A 12 -41.68 33.97 -5.90
CA LEU A 12 -41.89 33.76 -4.46
C LEU A 12 -40.88 32.77 -3.84
N PHE A 13 -40.10 32.07 -4.66
CA PHE A 13 -39.15 31.05 -4.23
C PHE A 13 -37.72 31.37 -4.68
N PRO A 14 -37.11 32.48 -4.20
CA PRO A 14 -35.73 32.79 -4.52
C PRO A 14 -34.81 31.74 -3.89
N SER A 15 -34.15 30.94 -4.73
CA SER A 15 -33.13 29.99 -4.30
C SER A 15 -31.81 30.26 -5.02
N GLU A 16 -30.71 30.37 -4.27
CA GLU A 16 -29.34 30.41 -4.82
C GLU A 16 -28.90 29.06 -5.43
N LEU A 17 -29.73 28.02 -5.27
CA LEU A 17 -29.47 26.68 -5.79
C LEU A 17 -29.95 26.56 -7.25
N PRO A 18 -29.23 25.82 -8.11
CA PRO A 18 -29.62 25.60 -9.51
C PRO A 18 -30.97 24.89 -9.69
N PHE A 19 -31.44 24.22 -8.64
CA PHE A 19 -32.70 23.47 -8.61
C PHE A 19 -33.48 23.80 -7.34
N PRO A 20 -34.81 23.96 -7.42
CA PRO A 20 -35.62 24.19 -6.24
C PRO A 20 -35.60 23.01 -5.27
N TYR A 21 -35.74 23.29 -3.97
CA TYR A 21 -35.53 22.32 -2.90
C TYR A 21 -36.46 21.10 -2.96
N TRP A 22 -37.63 21.18 -3.59
CA TRP A 22 -38.56 20.04 -3.76
C TRP A 22 -38.13 19.06 -4.86
N ILE A 23 -37.17 19.40 -5.73
CA ILE A 23 -36.51 18.45 -6.63
C ILE A 23 -35.57 17.53 -5.85
N CYS A 24 -34.96 18.05 -4.79
CA CYS A 24 -34.27 17.21 -3.83
C CYS A 24 -35.35 16.46 -3.03
N GLN A 25 -35.49 15.14 -3.26
CA GLN A 25 -36.23 14.32 -2.31
C GLN A 25 -35.58 14.53 -0.93
N PRO A 26 -36.34 14.96 0.11
CA PRO A 26 -35.79 15.02 1.44
C PRO A 26 -35.31 13.61 1.79
N TYR A 27 -34.06 13.49 2.23
CA TYR A 27 -33.52 12.19 2.60
C TYR A 27 -34.29 11.63 3.81
N VAL A 28 -35.25 10.75 3.54
CA VAL A 28 -35.92 9.95 4.56
C VAL A 28 -35.17 8.63 4.64
N ARG A 29 -34.40 8.42 5.71
CA ARG A 29 -33.81 7.13 6.00
C ARG A 29 -34.94 6.17 6.39
N PRO A 30 -35.19 5.08 5.64
CA PRO A 30 -36.17 4.08 6.05
C PRO A 30 -35.79 3.53 7.43
N ASN A 31 -36.79 3.34 8.30
CA ASN A 31 -36.56 2.75 9.62
C ASN A 31 -36.01 1.33 9.44
N PRO A 32 -34.85 0.99 10.05
CA PRO A 32 -34.23 -0.32 9.89
C PRO A 32 -35.10 -1.50 10.37
N TYR A 33 -36.18 -1.23 11.13
CA TYR A 33 -37.12 -2.23 11.64
C TYR A 33 -38.42 -2.35 10.82
N ILE A 34 -38.62 -1.51 9.80
CA ILE A 34 -39.75 -1.66 8.89
C ILE A 34 -39.31 -2.61 7.77
N GLU A 35 -39.78 -3.86 7.86
CA GLU A 35 -39.60 -4.85 6.80
C GLU A 35 -40.41 -4.43 5.56
N ASP A 36 -39.77 -3.77 4.60
CA ASP A 36 -40.29 -3.63 3.24
C ASP A 36 -40.40 -5.04 2.60
N LYS A 37 -41.52 -5.74 2.85
CA LYS A 37 -41.78 -7.12 2.38
C LYS A 37 -41.89 -7.27 0.85
N GLU A 38 -41.74 -6.20 0.07
CA GLU A 38 -42.00 -6.24 -1.38
C GLU A 38 -40.84 -5.79 -2.28
N LYS A 39 -39.61 -5.72 -1.77
CA LYS A 39 -38.44 -5.73 -2.66
C LYS A 39 -38.16 -7.16 -3.10
N LYS A 40 -38.98 -7.68 -4.03
CA LYS A 40 -38.59 -8.80 -4.91
C LYS A 40 -37.31 -8.37 -5.61
N THR A 41 -36.18 -8.69 -4.99
CA THR A 41 -34.87 -8.56 -5.61
C THR A 41 -34.92 -9.47 -6.83
N VAL A 42 -35.08 -8.86 -8.01
CA VAL A 42 -34.88 -9.56 -9.27
C VAL A 42 -33.50 -10.18 -9.16
N LYS A 43 -33.45 -11.51 -8.99
CA LYS A 43 -32.20 -12.23 -8.79
C LYS A 43 -31.30 -11.84 -9.95
N ARG A 44 -30.19 -11.18 -9.64
CA ARG A 44 -29.26 -10.65 -10.65
C ARG A 44 -28.82 -11.80 -11.58
N PRO A 45 -28.49 -11.53 -12.87
CA PRO A 45 -28.04 -12.52 -13.87
C PRO A 45 -26.80 -13.36 -13.52
N LEU A 46 -26.29 -13.25 -12.31
CA LEU A 46 -25.10 -13.93 -11.82
C LEU A 46 -25.42 -15.33 -11.29
N GLU A 47 -26.61 -15.56 -10.75
CA GLU A 47 -26.97 -16.87 -10.16
C GLU A 47 -27.13 -17.94 -11.25
N GLU A 48 -27.65 -17.57 -12.42
CA GLU A 48 -27.72 -18.42 -13.61
C GLU A 48 -26.32 -18.73 -14.18
N LYS A 49 -25.43 -17.72 -14.23
CA LYS A 49 -24.04 -17.91 -14.68
C LYS A 49 -23.21 -18.77 -13.72
N LEU A 50 -23.56 -18.81 -12.44
CA LEU A 50 -22.93 -19.69 -11.45
C LEU A 50 -23.30 -21.17 -11.64
N GLN A 51 -24.44 -21.45 -12.29
CA GLN A 51 -24.90 -22.81 -12.59
C GLN A 51 -24.30 -23.37 -13.89
N SER A 52 -23.62 -22.53 -14.68
CA SER A 52 -22.90 -22.99 -15.87
C SER A 52 -21.77 -23.96 -15.48
N PRO A 53 -21.59 -25.07 -16.24
CA PRO A 53 -20.46 -25.99 -16.06
C PRO A 53 -19.10 -25.28 -16.11
N GLU A 54 -19.01 -24.16 -16.85
CA GLU A 54 -17.81 -23.35 -17.01
C GLU A 54 -17.37 -22.66 -15.71
N PHE A 55 -18.31 -22.41 -14.79
CA PHE A 55 -18.05 -21.77 -13.50
C PHE A 55 -18.24 -22.70 -12.29
N ALA A 56 -18.49 -23.99 -12.54
CA ALA A 56 -18.65 -25.00 -11.49
C ALA A 56 -17.39 -25.07 -10.62
N GLY A 57 -17.56 -24.96 -9.29
CA GLY A 57 -16.47 -24.98 -8.32
C GLY A 57 -15.71 -23.65 -8.12
N LEU A 58 -16.06 -22.58 -8.84
CA LEU A 58 -15.50 -21.24 -8.64
C LEU A 58 -16.32 -20.43 -7.63
N SER A 59 -15.65 -19.64 -6.77
CA SER A 59 -16.36 -18.74 -5.86
C SER A 59 -17.03 -17.59 -6.61
N LYS A 60 -18.12 -17.02 -6.06
CA LYS A 60 -18.83 -15.88 -6.67
C LYS A 60 -17.90 -14.72 -7.04
N ASN A 61 -16.84 -14.49 -6.26
CA ASN A 61 -15.84 -13.46 -6.52
C ASN A 61 -14.89 -13.81 -7.67
N LYS A 62 -14.54 -15.08 -7.84
CA LYS A 62 -13.75 -15.57 -8.97
C LYS A 62 -14.53 -15.47 -10.29
N VAL A 63 -15.80 -15.87 -10.28
CA VAL A 63 -16.71 -15.73 -11.44
C VAL A 63 -16.86 -14.27 -11.85
N LYS A 64 -17.11 -13.35 -10.90
CA LYS A 64 -17.15 -11.90 -11.17
C LYS A 64 -15.83 -11.33 -11.70
N LYS A 65 -14.69 -11.97 -11.43
CA LYS A 65 -13.37 -11.54 -11.96
C LYS A 65 -13.19 -12.01 -13.39
N LEU A 66 -13.61 -13.23 -13.73
CA LEU A 66 -13.60 -13.75 -15.11
C LEU A 66 -14.60 -13.05 -16.00
N LEU A 67 -15.83 -12.80 -15.53
CA LEU A 67 -16.84 -12.07 -16.31
C LEU A 67 -16.38 -10.64 -16.67
N ARG A 68 -15.50 -10.04 -15.86
CA ARG A 68 -14.91 -8.73 -16.15
C ARG A 68 -13.66 -8.82 -17.04
N ASN A 69 -12.94 -9.93 -16.99
CA ASN A 69 -11.75 -10.19 -17.80
C ASN A 69 -11.65 -11.70 -18.05
N PRO A 70 -12.21 -12.21 -19.16
CA PRO A 70 -12.25 -13.64 -19.45
C PRO A 70 -10.86 -14.28 -19.58
N MET A 71 -9.86 -13.51 -20.02
CA MET A 71 -8.48 -13.96 -20.17
C MET A 71 -7.70 -13.99 -18.85
N LYS A 72 -8.31 -13.58 -17.73
CA LYS A 72 -7.65 -13.53 -16.43
C LYS A 72 -7.46 -14.94 -15.87
N LYS A 73 -6.21 -15.41 -15.88
CA LYS A 73 -5.83 -16.67 -15.22
C LYS A 73 -6.18 -16.61 -13.73
N LEU A 74 -7.18 -17.40 -13.30
CA LEU A 74 -7.57 -17.57 -11.90
C LEU A 74 -6.67 -18.60 -11.20
N GLY A 75 -5.37 -18.38 -11.27
CA GLY A 75 -4.36 -19.23 -10.67
C GLY A 75 -3.29 -18.38 -10.01
N ARG A 76 -2.65 -18.95 -8.98
CA ARG A 76 -1.36 -18.44 -8.52
C ARG A 76 -0.30 -18.90 -9.54
N ASN A 77 -0.03 -18.09 -10.57
CA ASN A 77 1.25 -18.18 -11.31
C ASN A 77 2.42 -17.67 -10.43
N SER A 78 2.37 -17.91 -9.12
CA SER A 78 3.34 -17.38 -8.18
C SER A 78 4.55 -18.29 -8.02
N GLU A 79 4.41 -19.60 -8.20
CA GLU A 79 5.50 -20.55 -7.93
C GLU A 79 6.65 -20.43 -8.92
N GLU A 80 6.38 -20.15 -10.20
CA GLU A 80 7.42 -19.97 -11.22
C GLU A 80 8.32 -18.74 -10.99
N ASN A 81 7.93 -17.81 -10.12
CA ASN A 81 8.57 -16.50 -10.03
C ASN A 81 9.34 -16.24 -8.73
N TYR A 82 9.38 -17.18 -7.78
CA TYR A 82 10.00 -16.98 -6.48
C TYR A 82 11.06 -18.05 -6.19
N GLU A 83 12.30 -17.73 -6.56
CA GLU A 83 13.46 -18.53 -6.18
C GLU A 83 13.67 -18.52 -4.66
N LYS A 84 14.08 -19.67 -4.12
CA LYS A 84 14.34 -19.85 -2.69
C LYS A 84 15.69 -19.27 -2.29
N CYS A 85 15.83 -18.93 -1.01
CA CYS A 85 17.08 -18.53 -0.40
C CYS A 85 18.05 -19.72 -0.35
N VAL A 86 19.34 -19.45 -0.51
CA VAL A 86 20.40 -20.49 -0.45
C VAL A 86 20.47 -21.17 0.92
N ASN A 87 20.18 -20.44 2.01
CA ASN A 87 20.42 -20.90 3.38
C ASN A 87 19.14 -21.31 4.13
N CYS A 88 17.95 -21.06 3.60
CA CYS A 88 16.70 -21.36 4.31
C CYS A 88 15.50 -21.49 3.35
N PRO A 89 14.36 -22.03 3.81
CA PRO A 89 13.16 -22.18 2.98
C PRO A 89 12.48 -20.87 2.56
N ASN A 90 12.94 -19.72 3.06
CA ASN A 90 12.37 -18.42 2.70
C ASN A 90 12.70 -18.05 1.26
N ILE A 91 11.85 -17.23 0.65
CA ILE A 91 12.06 -16.71 -0.70
C ILE A 91 13.23 -15.73 -0.73
N ARG A 92 14.05 -15.77 -1.79
CA ARG A 92 15.16 -14.83 -1.97
C ARG A 92 14.66 -13.43 -2.30
N GLY A 93 15.39 -12.41 -1.85
CA GLY A 93 15.11 -11.05 -2.28
C GLY A 93 15.43 -10.91 -3.77
N ARG A 94 14.45 -10.48 -4.60
CA ARG A 94 14.64 -10.35 -6.06
C ARG A 94 15.87 -9.54 -6.47
N LYS A 95 16.20 -8.49 -5.71
CA LYS A 95 17.34 -7.59 -5.96
C LYS A 95 18.54 -7.90 -5.05
N CYS A 96 18.52 -8.97 -4.26
CA CYS A 96 19.58 -9.29 -3.32
C CYS A 96 20.87 -9.64 -4.07
N SER A 97 21.96 -8.92 -3.79
CA SER A 97 23.29 -9.19 -4.37
C SER A 97 23.83 -10.58 -4.02
N TYR A 98 23.31 -11.20 -2.96
CA TYR A 98 23.79 -12.47 -2.43
C TYR A 98 22.79 -13.62 -2.56
N MET A 99 21.71 -13.46 -3.35
CA MET A 99 20.71 -14.52 -3.59
C MET A 99 20.04 -15.08 -2.32
N MET A 100 20.00 -14.29 -1.25
CA MET A 100 19.44 -14.70 0.04
C MET A 100 18.15 -13.95 0.38
N CYS A 101 17.41 -14.49 1.35
CA CYS A 101 16.35 -13.73 2.02
C CYS A 101 16.94 -12.59 2.86
N LYS A 102 16.08 -11.68 3.35
CA LYS A 102 16.52 -10.51 4.13
C LYS A 102 17.32 -10.89 5.39
N ASN A 103 16.90 -11.94 6.11
CA ASN A 103 17.53 -12.31 7.37
C ASN A 103 18.92 -12.94 7.16
N CYS A 104 19.02 -13.97 6.31
CA CYS A 104 20.31 -14.58 5.99
C CYS A 104 21.27 -13.57 5.34
N CYS A 105 20.75 -12.69 4.47
CA CYS A 105 21.55 -11.62 3.90
C CYS A 105 22.09 -10.67 4.98
N LYS A 106 21.28 -10.30 5.97
CA LYS A 106 21.69 -9.43 7.08
C LYS A 106 22.82 -10.05 7.89
N GLU A 107 22.66 -11.32 8.27
CA GLU A 107 23.68 -12.07 9.01
C GLU A 107 25.01 -12.13 8.27
N LYS A 108 24.97 -12.46 6.96
CA LYS A 108 26.17 -12.48 6.12
C LYS A 108 26.83 -11.11 6.03
N THR A 109 26.05 -10.07 5.68
CA THR A 109 26.60 -8.71 5.56
C THR A 109 27.17 -8.19 6.87
N PHE A 110 26.61 -8.61 8.01
CA PHE A 110 27.13 -8.23 9.31
C PHE A 110 28.42 -8.97 9.65
N ARG A 111 28.49 -10.28 9.41
CA ARG A 111 29.67 -11.11 9.68
C ARG A 111 30.86 -10.71 8.79
N GLU A 112 30.61 -10.46 7.53
CA GLU A 112 31.65 -10.14 6.53
C GLU A 112 31.86 -8.63 6.33
N THR A 113 31.13 -7.78 7.08
CA THR A 113 31.13 -6.31 6.92
C THR A 113 30.97 -5.88 5.45
N LEU A 114 29.88 -6.34 4.82
CA LEU A 114 29.58 -6.08 3.41
C LEU A 114 28.29 -5.27 3.22
N ASP A 115 28.10 -4.81 1.98
CA ASP A 115 26.92 -4.03 1.57
C ASP A 115 26.00 -4.83 0.64
N CYS A 116 24.69 -4.75 0.86
CA CYS A 116 23.68 -5.33 -0.02
C CYS A 116 22.77 -4.23 -0.61
N LYS A 117 22.91 -3.96 -1.91
CA LYS A 117 22.04 -3.00 -2.63
C LYS A 117 20.57 -3.43 -2.61
N GLY A 118 20.30 -4.73 -2.74
CA GLY A 118 18.94 -5.28 -2.75
C GLY A 118 18.15 -5.07 -1.47
N HIS A 119 18.79 -5.28 -0.32
CA HIS A 119 18.18 -5.10 1.01
C HIS A 119 18.49 -3.74 1.65
N ARG A 120 19.21 -2.86 0.94
CA ARG A 120 19.67 -1.54 1.43
C ARG A 120 20.49 -1.65 2.72
N ILE A 121 21.39 -2.63 2.77
CA ILE A 121 22.36 -2.80 3.85
C ILE A 121 23.65 -2.13 3.41
N VAL A 122 24.14 -1.17 4.19
CA VAL A 122 25.29 -0.30 3.87
C VAL A 122 26.22 -0.25 5.07
N LEU A 123 26.71 -1.42 5.51
CA LEU A 123 27.53 -1.55 6.70
C LEU A 123 28.99 -1.18 6.44
N HIS A 124 29.58 -1.65 5.35
CA HIS A 124 30.97 -1.37 4.98
C HIS A 124 31.19 0.12 4.76
N THR A 125 30.36 0.72 3.90
CA THR A 125 30.45 2.15 3.55
C THR A 125 30.25 3.05 4.77
N LYS A 126 29.30 2.73 5.65
CA LYS A 126 29.09 3.49 6.89
C LYS A 126 30.24 3.35 7.87
N ASN A 127 30.78 2.15 8.05
CA ASN A 127 31.89 1.92 8.97
C ASN A 127 33.15 2.64 8.50
N SER A 128 33.45 2.60 7.20
CA SER A 128 34.58 3.32 6.60
C SER A 128 34.45 4.84 6.78
N SER A 129 33.28 5.41 6.50
CA SER A 129 33.03 6.85 6.70
C SER A 129 33.14 7.27 8.17
N LYS A 130 32.64 6.43 9.10
CA LYS A 130 32.76 6.70 10.53
C LYS A 130 34.22 6.65 11.00
N ALA A 131 34.98 5.64 10.57
CA ALA A 131 36.40 5.53 10.91
C ALA A 131 37.19 6.75 10.40
N ALA A 132 36.94 7.21 9.17
CA ALA A 132 37.56 8.40 8.60
C ALA A 132 37.19 9.68 9.38
N PHE A 133 35.94 9.81 9.83
CA PHE A 133 35.50 10.94 10.66
C PHE A 133 36.16 10.91 12.04
N ASP A 134 36.19 9.74 12.69
CA ASP A 134 36.80 9.56 14.01
C ASP A 134 38.31 9.83 13.95
N GLN A 135 39.00 9.43 12.87
CA GLN A 135 40.41 9.76 12.65
C GLN A 135 40.64 11.27 12.52
N LYS A 136 39.88 11.96 11.67
CA LYS A 136 39.98 13.43 11.53
C LYS A 136 39.73 14.16 12.84
N LYS A 137 38.83 13.65 13.68
CA LYS A 137 38.56 14.21 15.00
C LYS A 137 39.78 14.10 15.93
N ARG A 138 40.41 12.92 15.99
CA ARG A 138 41.65 12.69 16.77
C ARG A 138 42.78 13.60 16.30
N GLU A 139 43.00 13.70 14.99
CA GLU A 139 44.02 14.59 14.42
C GLU A 139 43.77 16.07 14.77
N MET A 140 42.51 16.51 14.83
CA MET A 140 42.18 17.88 15.28
C MET A 140 42.37 18.07 16.78
N GLU A 141 42.07 17.06 17.61
CA GLU A 141 42.28 17.09 19.06
C GLU A 141 43.78 17.12 19.40
N GLU A 142 44.61 16.32 18.71
CA GLU A 142 46.08 16.31 18.85
C GLU A 142 46.69 17.67 18.47
N LYS A 143 46.31 18.23 17.31
CA LYS A 143 46.78 19.57 16.88
C LYS A 143 46.35 20.68 17.85
N LYS A 144 45.21 20.54 18.51
CA LYS A 144 44.75 21.50 19.53
C LYS A 144 45.54 21.36 20.84
N ALA A 145 45.96 20.15 21.20
CA ALA A 145 46.80 19.90 22.37
C ALA A 145 48.23 20.44 22.17
N GLU A 146 48.81 20.28 20.97
CA GLU A 146 50.14 20.78 20.64
C GLU A 146 50.22 22.32 20.56
N ASN A 147 49.13 22.99 20.16
CA ASN A 147 49.06 24.47 20.10
C ASN A 147 48.55 25.12 21.40
N GLY A 148 48.55 24.39 22.53
CA GLY A 148 48.18 24.94 23.84
C GLY A 148 49.14 26.05 24.32
N PRO A 149 48.67 27.06 25.07
CA PRO A 149 49.42 28.29 25.29
C PRO A 149 50.73 28.05 26.04
N ASN A 150 51.83 28.40 25.38
CA ASN A 150 53.16 28.51 25.98
C ASN A 150 53.09 29.52 27.13
N LYS A 151 53.02 29.04 28.38
CA LYS A 151 52.97 29.91 29.56
C LYS A 151 54.30 30.65 29.66
N MET A 152 54.30 31.93 29.27
CA MET A 152 55.39 32.87 29.51
C MET A 152 55.70 32.91 31.01
N THR A 153 56.85 32.35 31.38
CA THR A 153 57.47 32.49 32.70
C THR A 153 58.43 33.68 32.64
N THR A 154 58.09 34.76 33.33
CA THR A 154 59.00 35.85 33.74
C THR A 154 58.60 36.31 35.12
#